data_AF-A0A7M3XU29-F1
#
_entry.id   AF-A0A7M3XU29-F1
#
_cell.length_a   1.000
_cell.length_b   1.000
_cell.length_c   1.000
_cell.angle_alpha   90.00
_cell.angle_beta   90.00
_cell.angle_gamma   90.00
#
_symmetry.space_group_name_H-M   'P 1'
#
loop_
_entity.id
_entity.type
_entity.pdbx_description
1 polymer ?
#
loop_
_entity_poly.entity_id
_entity_poly.type
_entity_poly.pdbx_seq_one_letter_code
_entity_poly.pdbx_strand_id
1 'polypeptide(L)'
;EQNFLMITREVNTQQSIRGLNSSGITSANTPNNENVNWQGIQHISDDLWLLTGNYNQPATSGDQSPAAPNLRPVWATVLWNGGVIAPMIDNLQIGDYGEYHSVILINHQEIIIAGTHETVIYDHTSKDISSIDYSSVAGIGDKYNSAWLFNGKDSKSVMRYDDGSWSVETLPHQLPIEVETFGFDGVSIYLHGVDDNGAPKVMTFDTSAVGSIESGSGFINLAFIIISLIMLALMATNIVEKLRKEIA
;
A
#
# COMPACT_ATOMS: atom_id res chain seq x y z
N GLU A 1 -10.76 19.13 -19.02
CA GLU A 1 -10.72 20.03 -17.84
C GLU A 1 -10.28 19.20 -16.65
N GLN A 2 -9.55 19.77 -15.68
CA GLN A 2 -9.18 19.01 -14.47
C GLN A 2 -10.33 19.04 -13.48
N ASN A 3 -10.82 17.85 -13.12
CA ASN A 3 -11.89 17.65 -12.15
C ASN A 3 -11.26 17.20 -10.83
N PHE A 4 -11.67 17.81 -9.72
CA PHE A 4 -11.23 17.45 -8.40
C PHE A 4 -12.42 17.21 -7.50
N LEU A 5 -12.20 16.38 -6.49
CA LEU A 5 -13.18 16.08 -5.47
C LEU A 5 -12.65 16.61 -4.13
N MET A 6 -13.54 17.17 -3.33
CA MET A 6 -13.22 17.76 -2.04
C MET A 6 -14.19 17.28 -0.96
N ILE A 7 -13.66 17.06 0.24
CA ILE A 7 -14.46 16.87 1.45
C ILE A 7 -14.66 18.25 2.08
N THR A 8 -15.90 18.66 2.22
CA THR A 8 -16.28 19.94 2.84
C THR A 8 -16.99 19.72 4.17
N ARG A 9 -16.88 20.69 5.08
CA ARG A 9 -17.67 20.72 6.31
C ARG A 9 -18.80 21.72 6.14
N GLU A 10 -20.03 21.23 6.12
CA GLU A 10 -21.22 22.05 5.91
C GLU A 10 -21.75 22.63 7.23
N VAL A 11 -22.71 23.54 7.12
CA VAL A 11 -23.45 24.09 8.26
C VAL A 11 -24.08 22.93 9.05
N ASN A 12 -23.91 22.94 10.38
CA ASN A 12 -24.27 21.84 11.31
C ASN A 12 -23.28 20.66 11.37
N THR A 13 -22.01 20.90 11.02
CA THR A 13 -20.86 20.00 11.27
C THR A 13 -20.82 18.68 10.49
N GLN A 14 -21.79 18.43 9.62
CA GLN A 14 -21.77 17.27 8.73
C GLN A 14 -20.75 17.50 7.62
N GLN A 15 -19.86 16.52 7.39
CA GLN A 15 -19.05 16.52 6.19
C GLN A 15 -19.95 16.30 4.96
N SER A 16 -19.47 16.71 3.80
CA SER A 16 -20.10 16.46 2.50
C SER A 16 -19.01 16.29 1.45
N ILE A 17 -19.38 15.73 0.31
CA ILE A 17 -18.49 15.61 -0.84
C ILE A 17 -18.95 16.60 -1.91
N ARG A 18 -18.01 17.33 -2.49
CA ARG A 18 -18.26 18.26 -3.60
C ARG A 18 -17.22 18.06 -4.70
N GLY A 19 -17.63 18.33 -5.92
CA GLY A 19 -16.79 18.41 -7.09
C GLY A 19 -16.45 19.86 -7.43
N LEU A 20 -15.20 20.08 -7.82
CA LEU A 20 -14.71 21.35 -8.32
C LEU A 20 -13.91 21.16 -9.61
N ASN A 21 -13.86 22.21 -10.41
CA ASN A 21 -12.99 22.28 -11.58
C ASN A 21 -12.33 23.67 -11.67
N SER A 22 -11.72 23.99 -12.80
CA SER A 22 -11.07 25.29 -13.03
C SER A 22 -11.98 26.53 -12.82
N SER A 23 -13.30 26.36 -12.84
CA SER A 23 -14.29 27.43 -12.61
C SER A 23 -14.76 27.54 -11.15
N GLY A 24 -14.23 26.69 -10.26
CA GLY A 24 -14.62 26.62 -8.85
C GLY A 24 -15.48 25.40 -8.52
N ILE A 25 -16.27 25.48 -7.45
CA ILE A 25 -17.20 24.42 -7.03
C ILE A 25 -18.34 24.37 -8.05
N THR A 26 -18.47 23.25 -8.76
CA THR A 26 -19.47 23.10 -9.82
C THR A 26 -20.62 22.18 -9.40
N SER A 27 -20.39 21.24 -8.50
CA SER A 27 -21.39 20.26 -8.12
C SER A 27 -22.31 20.75 -7.00
N ALA A 28 -23.52 20.19 -6.95
CA ALA A 28 -24.27 20.07 -5.70
C ALA A 28 -23.49 19.24 -4.66
N ASN A 29 -23.82 19.36 -3.37
CA ASN A 29 -23.19 18.54 -2.34
C ASN A 29 -23.79 17.14 -2.29
N THR A 30 -22.94 16.17 -1.99
CA THR A 30 -23.33 14.83 -1.53
C THR A 30 -23.30 14.85 0.00
N PRO A 31 -24.47 14.85 0.67
CA PRO A 31 -24.51 14.83 2.13
C PRO A 31 -23.91 13.53 2.66
N ASN A 32 -23.16 13.62 3.75
CA ASN A 32 -22.63 12.44 4.43
C ASN A 32 -23.69 11.81 5.34
N ASN A 33 -24.52 10.94 4.75
CA ASN A 33 -25.55 10.21 5.46
C ASN A 33 -25.05 8.88 6.06
N GLU A 34 -23.81 8.51 5.77
CA GLU A 34 -23.22 7.21 6.10
C GLU A 34 -22.54 7.18 7.48
N ASN A 35 -22.62 8.28 8.25
CA ASN A 35 -21.93 8.48 9.52
C ASN A 35 -20.40 8.30 9.45
N VAL A 36 -19.78 8.48 8.29
CA VAL A 36 -18.34 8.30 8.11
C VAL A 36 -17.59 9.61 8.32
N ASN A 37 -16.53 9.64 9.11
CA ASN A 37 -15.59 10.75 9.07
C ASN A 37 -14.57 10.52 7.94
N TRP A 38 -14.82 11.12 6.78
CA TRP A 38 -13.93 11.07 5.62
C TRP A 38 -12.65 11.86 5.89
N GLN A 39 -11.52 11.26 5.54
CA GLN A 39 -10.18 11.78 5.82
C GLN A 39 -9.30 11.83 4.56
N GLY A 40 -9.47 10.87 3.64
CA GLY A 40 -8.67 10.75 2.43
C GLY A 40 -9.51 10.81 1.15
N ILE A 41 -8.91 11.37 0.10
CA ILE A 41 -9.43 11.38 -1.27
C ILE A 41 -8.28 11.01 -2.20
N GLN A 42 -8.50 10.02 -3.05
CA GLN A 42 -7.55 9.62 -4.09
C GLN A 42 -8.27 9.60 -5.43
N HIS A 43 -7.72 10.28 -6.44
CA HIS A 43 -8.18 10.13 -7.82
C HIS A 43 -7.67 8.79 -8.37
N ILE A 44 -8.55 8.02 -8.99
CA ILE A 44 -8.25 6.69 -9.54
C ILE A 44 -8.17 6.76 -11.06
N SER A 45 -9.26 7.16 -11.70
CA SER A 45 -9.41 7.24 -13.15
C SER A 45 -10.47 8.27 -13.51
N ASP A 46 -10.74 8.43 -14.81
CA ASP A 46 -11.76 9.35 -15.29
C ASP A 46 -13.09 9.10 -14.56
N ASP A 47 -13.58 10.14 -13.93
CA ASP A 47 -14.83 10.16 -13.18
C ASP A 47 -14.89 9.21 -11.97
N LEU A 48 -13.76 8.66 -11.50
CA LEU A 48 -13.69 7.75 -10.36
C LEU A 48 -12.68 8.21 -9.29
N TRP A 49 -13.16 8.32 -8.06
CA TRP A 49 -12.37 8.61 -6.87
C TRP A 49 -12.54 7.51 -5.82
N LEU A 50 -11.54 7.35 -4.98
CA LEU A 50 -11.60 6.56 -3.76
C LEU A 50 -11.56 7.49 -2.55
N LEU A 51 -12.44 7.24 -1.59
CA LEU A 51 -12.45 7.88 -0.30
C LEU A 51 -12.05 6.89 0.78
N THR A 52 -11.35 7.39 1.80
CA THR A 52 -11.08 6.65 3.04
C THR A 52 -11.47 7.47 4.26
N GLY A 53 -11.84 6.79 5.33
CA GLY A 53 -12.24 7.43 6.58
C GLY A 53 -12.56 6.42 7.66
N ASN A 54 -13.23 6.89 8.72
CA ASN A 54 -13.61 6.07 9.86
C ASN A 54 -15.12 6.13 10.11
N TYR A 55 -15.75 4.99 10.34
CA TYR A 55 -17.18 4.93 10.65
C TYR A 55 -17.43 5.39 12.09
N ASN A 56 -18.31 6.39 12.26
CA ASN A 56 -18.75 6.83 13.58
C ASN A 56 -19.93 5.96 14.02
N GLN A 57 -19.65 4.98 14.87
CA GLN A 57 -20.68 4.13 15.42
C GLN A 57 -21.62 4.94 16.33
N PRO A 58 -22.95 4.92 16.11
CA PRO A 58 -23.90 5.63 16.95
C PRO A 58 -23.84 5.16 18.42
N ALA A 59 -23.92 6.10 19.36
CA ALA A 59 -23.80 5.86 20.81
C ALA A 59 -24.88 4.94 21.43
N THR A 60 -25.87 4.49 20.64
CA THR A 60 -26.95 3.61 21.10
C THR A 60 -26.57 2.13 21.20
N SER A 61 -25.42 1.71 20.66
CA SER A 61 -24.86 0.38 20.92
C SER A 61 -24.13 0.42 22.26
N GLY A 62 -24.79 -0.03 23.33
CA GLY A 62 -24.42 0.16 24.75
C GLY A 62 -23.07 -0.37 25.24
N ASP A 63 -22.13 -0.70 24.36
CA ASP A 63 -20.83 -1.32 24.66
C ASP A 63 -19.61 -0.44 24.33
N GLN A 64 -19.80 0.83 23.95
CA GLN A 64 -18.70 1.72 23.57
C GLN A 64 -18.28 2.66 24.72
N SER A 65 -17.05 2.50 25.20
CA SER A 65 -16.41 3.43 26.13
C SER A 65 -15.88 4.65 25.36
N PRO A 66 -16.25 5.90 25.73
CA PRO A 66 -15.70 7.10 25.10
C PRO A 66 -14.17 7.22 25.18
N ALA A 67 -13.52 6.48 26.09
CA ALA A 67 -12.08 6.48 26.27
C ALA A 67 -11.34 5.47 25.37
N ALA A 68 -12.06 4.54 24.72
CA ALA A 68 -11.50 3.54 23.80
C ALA A 68 -12.51 3.25 22.68
N PRO A 69 -12.72 4.19 21.74
CA PRO A 69 -13.63 4.01 20.64
C PRO A 69 -13.14 2.86 19.73
N ASN A 70 -14.03 1.97 19.32
CA ASN A 70 -13.72 1.01 18.27
C ASN A 70 -13.73 1.74 16.92
N LEU A 71 -12.55 2.14 16.46
CA LEU A 71 -12.38 2.69 15.12
C LEU A 71 -12.61 1.57 14.09
N ARG A 72 -13.49 1.85 13.13
CA ARG A 72 -13.78 0.97 12.00
C ARG A 72 -13.39 1.69 10.72
N PRO A 73 -12.46 1.15 9.93
CA PRO A 73 -12.01 1.81 8.72
C PRO A 73 -13.10 1.71 7.66
N VAL A 74 -13.21 2.73 6.82
CA VAL A 74 -14.17 2.77 5.71
C VAL A 74 -13.42 3.18 4.45
N TRP A 75 -13.74 2.52 3.35
CA TRP A 75 -13.41 3.02 2.03
C TRP A 75 -14.64 3.02 1.13
N ALA A 76 -14.66 3.94 0.18
CA ALA A 76 -15.74 4.03 -0.78
C ALA A 76 -15.25 4.50 -2.14
N THR A 77 -15.91 4.07 -3.21
CA THR A 77 -15.73 4.66 -4.54
C THR A 77 -16.78 5.73 -4.78
N VAL A 78 -16.36 6.81 -5.44
CA VAL A 78 -17.21 7.94 -5.80
C VAL A 78 -17.12 8.19 -7.29
N LEU A 79 -18.27 8.32 -7.93
CA LEU A 79 -18.42 8.64 -9.34
C LEU A 79 -18.80 10.11 -9.53
N TRP A 80 -18.07 10.83 -10.37
CA TRP A 80 -18.39 12.23 -10.70
C TRP A 80 -17.76 12.73 -12.01
N ASN A 81 -18.56 13.20 -12.95
CA ASN A 81 -18.05 13.52 -14.29
C ASN A 81 -17.60 14.97 -14.51
N GLY A 82 -17.33 15.73 -13.44
CA GLY A 82 -17.02 17.16 -13.54
C GLY A 82 -18.26 18.07 -13.72
N GLY A 83 -19.44 17.47 -13.86
CA GLY A 83 -20.69 18.19 -14.09
C GLY A 83 -21.27 18.84 -12.83
N VAL A 84 -22.48 19.41 -12.98
CA VAL A 84 -23.19 20.10 -11.89
C VAL A 84 -23.91 19.16 -10.93
N ILE A 85 -24.02 17.87 -11.28
CA ILE A 85 -24.64 16.84 -10.45
C ILE A 85 -23.71 16.50 -9.30
N ALA A 86 -24.28 16.23 -8.12
CA ALA A 86 -23.52 15.82 -6.94
C ALA A 86 -22.72 14.52 -7.21
N PRO A 87 -21.47 14.42 -6.72
CA PRO A 87 -20.73 13.16 -6.71
C PRO A 87 -21.55 12.01 -6.09
N MET A 88 -21.44 10.81 -6.64
CA MET A 88 -22.24 9.66 -6.18
C MET A 88 -21.35 8.60 -5.56
N ILE A 89 -21.62 8.22 -4.31
CA ILE A 89 -20.97 7.05 -3.69
C ILE A 89 -21.53 5.80 -4.40
N ASP A 90 -20.65 5.02 -5.05
CA ASP A 90 -21.01 3.80 -5.80
C ASP A 90 -20.88 2.55 -4.92
N ASN A 91 -19.76 2.41 -4.23
CA ASN A 91 -19.49 1.29 -3.32
C ASN A 91 -19.01 1.84 -1.97
N LEU A 92 -19.51 1.31 -0.87
CA LEU A 92 -19.07 1.67 0.48
C LEU A 92 -18.83 0.39 1.29
N GLN A 93 -17.62 0.25 1.80
CA GLN A 93 -17.17 -0.91 2.56
C GLN A 93 -16.70 -0.46 3.93
N ILE A 94 -17.20 -1.11 4.97
CA ILE A 94 -16.85 -0.85 6.36
C ILE A 94 -16.08 -2.07 6.85
N GLY A 95 -14.82 -1.87 7.21
CA GLY A 95 -13.98 -2.90 7.81
C GLY A 95 -14.30 -3.12 9.30
N ASP A 96 -13.71 -4.15 9.86
CA ASP A 96 -14.03 -4.60 11.22
C ASP A 96 -13.36 -3.75 12.31
N TYR A 97 -12.09 -3.39 12.13
CA TYR A 97 -11.29 -2.72 13.14
C TYR A 97 -10.07 -1.98 12.56
N GLY A 98 -9.72 -0.83 13.15
CA GLY A 98 -8.52 -0.06 12.82
C GLY A 98 -8.79 1.13 11.91
N GLU A 99 -7.78 1.51 11.14
CA GLU A 99 -7.79 2.66 10.22
C GLU A 99 -7.06 2.28 8.92
N TYR A 100 -7.38 2.94 7.80
CA TYR A 100 -6.59 2.86 6.57
C TYR A 100 -5.55 3.98 6.54
N HIS A 101 -4.27 3.61 6.40
CA HIS A 101 -3.13 4.53 6.46
C HIS A 101 -2.61 4.93 5.09
N SER A 102 -2.84 4.11 4.06
CA SER A 102 -2.30 4.38 2.73
C SER A 102 -3.20 3.82 1.63
N VAL A 103 -3.27 4.56 0.52
CA VAL A 103 -3.94 4.14 -0.71
C VAL A 103 -2.91 4.17 -1.82
N ILE A 104 -2.74 3.06 -2.52
CA ILE A 104 -1.69 2.88 -3.53
C ILE A 104 -2.37 2.39 -4.81
N LEU A 105 -2.17 3.12 -5.91
CA LEU A 105 -2.64 2.70 -7.23
C LEU A 105 -1.55 1.87 -7.91
N ILE A 106 -1.89 0.65 -8.33
CA ILE A 106 -1.01 -0.29 -9.01
C ILE A 106 -1.55 -0.57 -10.42
N ASN A 107 -0.68 -0.49 -11.42
CA ASN A 107 -1.00 -0.78 -12.82
C ASN A 107 -2.20 0.01 -13.40
N HIS A 108 -2.61 1.13 -12.78
CA HIS A 108 -3.85 1.85 -13.12
C HIS A 108 -5.11 0.98 -13.10
N GLN A 109 -5.14 -0.10 -12.32
CA GLN A 109 -6.26 -1.03 -12.24
C GLN A 109 -6.53 -1.45 -10.80
N GLU A 110 -5.49 -1.92 -10.10
CA GLU A 110 -5.60 -2.39 -8.73
C GLU A 110 -5.31 -1.25 -7.76
N ILE A 111 -6.05 -1.23 -6.66
CA ILE A 111 -5.89 -0.26 -5.59
C ILE A 111 -5.64 -1.04 -4.31
N ILE A 112 -4.50 -0.79 -3.69
CA ILE A 112 -4.16 -1.34 -2.38
C ILE A 112 -4.52 -0.30 -1.33
N ILE A 113 -5.38 -0.69 -0.41
CA ILE A 113 -5.83 0.11 0.74
C ILE A 113 -5.23 -0.54 1.98
N ALA A 114 -4.10 -0.01 2.43
CA ALA A 114 -3.32 -0.58 3.52
C ALA A 114 -3.81 -0.04 4.87
N GLY A 115 -4.10 -0.93 5.83
CA GLY A 115 -4.66 -0.55 7.13
C GLY A 115 -4.04 -1.26 8.33
N THR A 116 -4.42 -0.80 9.53
CA THR A 116 -3.89 -1.29 10.81
C THR A 116 -4.12 -2.78 11.00
N HIS A 117 -5.25 -3.31 10.53
CA HIS A 117 -5.64 -4.70 10.76
C HIS A 117 -5.52 -5.51 9.47
N GLU A 118 -6.15 -5.04 8.41
CA GLU A 118 -6.18 -5.69 7.11
C GLU A 118 -5.68 -4.76 6.00
N THR A 119 -5.26 -5.38 4.91
CA THR A 119 -4.99 -4.70 3.64
C THR A 119 -6.03 -5.17 2.63
N VAL A 120 -6.69 -4.23 1.95
CA VAL A 120 -7.68 -4.54 0.90
C VAL A 120 -7.04 -4.30 -0.47
N ILE A 121 -7.28 -5.22 -1.40
CA ILE A 121 -7.00 -5.03 -2.82
C ILE A 121 -8.34 -4.92 -3.54
N TYR A 122 -8.51 -3.82 -4.26
CA TYR A 122 -9.69 -3.54 -5.07
C TYR A 122 -9.30 -3.34 -6.53
N ASP A 123 -9.83 -4.19 -7.42
CA ASP A 123 -9.74 -4.01 -8.87
C ASP A 123 -10.95 -3.18 -9.33
N HIS A 124 -10.72 -1.94 -9.76
CA HIS A 124 -11.84 -1.08 -10.16
C HIS A 124 -12.41 -1.39 -11.55
N THR A 125 -11.74 -2.23 -12.34
CA THR A 125 -12.21 -2.66 -13.67
C THR A 125 -13.14 -3.87 -13.54
N SER A 126 -12.74 -4.90 -12.80
CA SER A 126 -13.59 -6.08 -12.56
C SER A 126 -14.58 -5.88 -11.40
N LYS A 127 -14.33 -4.87 -10.55
CA LYS A 127 -14.99 -4.65 -9.25
C LYS A 127 -14.71 -5.74 -8.21
N ASP A 128 -13.67 -6.55 -8.42
CA ASP A 128 -13.29 -7.58 -7.47
C ASP A 128 -12.63 -6.98 -6.22
N ILE A 129 -12.95 -7.55 -5.07
CA ILE A 129 -12.43 -7.15 -3.77
C ILE A 129 -11.81 -8.38 -3.12
N SER A 130 -10.59 -8.25 -2.63
CA SER A 130 -9.93 -9.24 -1.80
C SER A 130 -9.27 -8.58 -0.61
N SER A 131 -9.18 -9.30 0.51
CA SER A 131 -8.45 -8.86 1.68
C SER A 131 -7.24 -9.75 1.92
N ILE A 132 -6.19 -9.14 2.44
CA ILE A 132 -4.99 -9.79 2.91
C ILE A 132 -4.87 -9.48 4.40
N ASP A 133 -4.70 -10.53 5.20
CA ASP A 133 -4.42 -10.44 6.63
C ASP A 133 -2.96 -9.99 6.85
N TYR A 134 -2.73 -8.71 6.57
CA TYR A 134 -1.46 -8.05 6.79
C TYR A 134 -1.69 -6.61 7.25
N SER A 135 -1.18 -6.32 8.42
CA SER A 135 -1.21 -5.00 9.05
C SER A 135 -0.12 -4.10 8.47
N SER A 136 -0.50 -2.89 8.10
CA SER A 136 0.42 -1.89 7.57
C SER A 136 0.10 -0.49 8.09
N VAL A 137 1.13 0.20 8.58
CA VAL A 137 1.05 1.61 9.03
C VAL A 137 1.57 2.58 7.98
N ALA A 138 2.33 2.07 7.00
CA ALA A 138 2.85 2.84 5.89
C ALA A 138 2.92 1.94 4.66
N GLY A 139 2.26 2.37 3.58
CA GLY A 139 2.26 1.68 2.31
C GLY A 139 2.65 2.63 1.19
N ILE A 140 3.58 2.20 0.33
CA ILE A 140 4.03 3.01 -0.81
C ILE A 140 4.20 2.18 -2.07
N GLY A 141 3.74 2.73 -3.19
CA GLY A 141 4.01 2.18 -4.53
C GLY A 141 5.41 2.58 -4.99
N ASP A 142 6.12 1.66 -5.63
CA ASP A 142 7.37 1.92 -6.32
C ASP A 142 7.17 2.14 -7.82
N LYS A 143 8.28 2.40 -8.53
CA LYS A 143 8.28 2.70 -9.97
C LYS A 143 7.99 1.50 -10.88
N TYR A 144 7.95 0.28 -10.35
CA TYR A 144 7.81 -0.96 -11.09
C TYR A 144 6.41 -1.56 -10.96
N ASN A 145 5.42 -0.76 -10.53
CA ASN A 145 4.08 -1.24 -10.18
C ASN A 145 4.08 -2.30 -9.08
N SER A 146 5.08 -2.25 -8.19
CA SER A 146 5.03 -2.97 -6.92
C SER A 146 4.69 -2.04 -5.77
N ALA A 147 4.18 -2.58 -4.68
CA ALA A 147 3.95 -1.85 -3.44
C ALA A 147 4.71 -2.48 -2.27
N TRP A 148 5.14 -1.64 -1.36
CA TRP A 148 5.82 -2.02 -0.12
C TRP A 148 4.98 -1.55 1.05
N LEU A 149 4.59 -2.51 1.89
CA LEU A 149 3.74 -2.30 3.04
C LEU A 149 4.55 -2.60 4.30
N PHE A 150 4.80 -1.57 5.08
CA PHE A 150 5.52 -1.63 6.34
C PHE A 150 4.51 -1.78 7.47
N ASN A 151 4.75 -2.80 8.29
CA ASN A 151 4.08 -2.92 9.57
C ASN A 151 4.70 -1.90 10.56
N GLY A 152 4.14 -1.79 11.75
CA GLY A 152 4.62 -0.88 12.79
C GLY A 152 6.00 -1.23 13.35
N LYS A 153 6.39 -0.43 14.34
CA LYS A 153 7.59 -0.62 15.14
C LYS A 153 7.72 -2.07 15.64
N ASP A 154 8.95 -2.53 15.77
CA ASP A 154 9.35 -3.89 16.18
C ASP A 154 9.04 -5.01 15.19
N SER A 155 8.35 -4.71 14.08
CA SER A 155 8.16 -5.67 13.00
C SER A 155 9.49 -6.09 12.38
N LYS A 156 9.59 -7.38 12.06
CA LYS A 156 10.70 -7.99 11.29
C LYS A 156 10.32 -8.31 9.86
N SER A 157 9.18 -7.81 9.39
CA SER A 157 8.73 -8.09 8.04
C SER A 157 8.19 -6.85 7.33
N VAL A 158 8.26 -6.92 6.02
CA VAL A 158 7.65 -6.00 5.07
C VAL A 158 6.89 -6.84 4.05
N MET A 159 5.68 -6.45 3.70
CA MET A 159 4.96 -7.09 2.62
C MET A 159 5.31 -6.39 1.31
N ARG A 160 5.60 -7.18 0.29
CA ARG A 160 5.74 -6.72 -1.09
C ARG A 160 4.56 -7.23 -1.89
N TYR A 161 3.91 -6.34 -2.61
CA TYR A 161 2.97 -6.68 -3.67
C TYR A 161 3.64 -6.45 -5.01
N ASP A 162 3.63 -7.44 -5.90
CA ASP A 162 4.24 -7.40 -7.23
C ASP A 162 3.47 -8.31 -8.19
N ASP A 163 3.10 -7.77 -9.35
CA ASP A 163 2.45 -8.49 -10.46
C ASP A 163 1.26 -9.40 -10.04
N GLY A 164 0.28 -8.83 -9.32
CA GLY A 164 -0.91 -9.56 -8.87
C GLY A 164 -0.67 -10.52 -7.69
N SER A 165 0.57 -10.62 -7.22
CA SER A 165 0.98 -11.52 -6.14
C SER A 165 1.56 -10.74 -4.97
N TRP A 166 1.58 -11.36 -3.79
CA TRP A 166 2.21 -10.78 -2.61
C TRP A 166 3.14 -11.77 -1.92
N SER A 167 4.22 -11.23 -1.35
CA SER A 167 5.15 -11.95 -0.49
C SER A 167 5.41 -11.16 0.79
N VAL A 168 5.78 -11.87 1.86
CA VAL A 168 6.24 -11.26 3.10
C VAL A 168 7.73 -11.48 3.22
N GLU A 169 8.49 -10.41 3.11
CA GLU A 169 9.95 -10.41 3.20
C GLU A 169 10.39 -10.15 4.64
N THR A 170 11.48 -10.81 5.06
CA THR A 170 12.05 -10.61 6.40
C THR A 170 13.08 -9.49 6.37
N LEU A 171 12.94 -8.53 7.28
CA LEU A 171 13.90 -7.46 7.50
C LEU A 171 15.13 -7.98 8.28
N PRO A 172 16.36 -7.53 7.94
CA PRO A 172 17.56 -7.92 8.68
C PRO A 172 17.53 -7.54 10.17
N HIS A 173 16.84 -6.45 10.47
CA HIS A 173 16.63 -5.91 11.80
C HIS A 173 15.18 -5.48 11.99
N GLN A 174 14.73 -5.39 13.24
CA GLN A 174 13.41 -4.87 13.56
C GLN A 174 13.28 -3.41 13.13
N LEU A 175 12.07 -3.04 12.71
CA LEU A 175 11.69 -1.65 12.46
C LEU A 175 11.91 -0.83 13.75
N PRO A 176 12.88 0.10 13.76
CA PRO A 176 13.33 0.74 14.99
C PRO A 176 12.53 2.02 15.32
N ILE A 177 11.52 2.33 14.52
CA ILE A 177 10.76 3.58 14.59
C ILE A 177 9.27 3.32 14.52
N GLU A 178 8.50 4.17 15.18
CA GLU A 178 7.07 4.35 14.94
C GLU A 178 6.92 5.32 13.77
N VAL A 179 6.41 4.84 12.63
CA VAL A 179 6.36 5.61 11.37
C VAL A 179 5.26 6.66 11.44
N GLU A 180 5.61 7.92 11.18
CA GLU A 180 4.66 9.04 11.14
C GLU A 180 4.46 9.55 9.71
N THR A 181 5.51 9.51 8.89
CA THR A 181 5.43 9.91 7.48
C THR A 181 6.46 9.15 6.66
N PHE A 182 6.21 9.05 5.36
CA PHE A 182 7.04 8.26 4.46
C PHE A 182 7.08 8.87 3.06
N GLY A 183 8.08 8.49 2.29
CA GLY A 183 8.25 8.93 0.91
C GLY A 183 9.14 7.99 0.10
N PHE A 184 9.17 8.21 -1.20
CA PHE A 184 9.97 7.44 -2.15
C PHE A 184 10.64 8.39 -3.14
N ASP A 185 11.95 8.21 -3.36
CA ASP A 185 12.73 9.02 -4.30
C ASP A 185 12.93 8.37 -5.69
N GLY A 186 12.35 7.17 -5.90
CA GLY A 186 12.56 6.39 -7.12
C GLY A 186 13.51 5.21 -6.96
N VAL A 187 14.24 5.11 -5.84
CA VAL A 187 15.12 3.98 -5.52
C VAL A 187 14.88 3.49 -4.09
N SER A 188 14.88 4.41 -3.15
CA SER A 188 14.75 4.14 -1.72
C SER A 188 13.48 4.72 -1.14
N ILE A 189 12.89 3.97 -0.23
CA ILE A 189 11.79 4.41 0.62
C ILE A 189 12.39 5.00 1.90
N TYR A 190 11.93 6.17 2.29
CA TYR A 190 12.29 6.81 3.55
C TYR A 190 11.09 6.78 4.48
N LEU A 191 11.31 6.29 5.70
CA LEU A 191 10.35 6.28 6.77
C LEU A 191 10.85 7.23 7.85
N HIS A 192 10.05 8.25 8.17
CA HIS A 192 10.32 9.21 9.22
C HIS A 192 9.40 8.93 10.40
N GLY A 193 9.94 9.03 11.60
CA GLY A 193 9.17 8.77 12.81
C GLY A 193 9.98 8.99 14.06
N VAL A 194 9.58 8.31 15.14
CA VAL A 194 10.20 8.45 16.46
C VAL A 194 10.70 7.11 17.01
N ASP A 195 11.77 7.16 17.78
CA ASP A 195 12.31 5.98 18.49
C ASP A 195 11.65 5.77 19.87
N ASP A 196 12.14 4.79 20.65
CA ASP A 196 11.66 4.50 22.02
C ASP A 196 11.75 5.68 23.00
N ASN A 197 12.64 6.64 22.73
CA ASN A 197 12.84 7.82 23.58
C ASN A 197 12.07 9.03 23.05
N GLY A 198 11.26 8.87 21.99
CA GLY A 198 10.57 9.97 21.31
C GLY A 198 11.51 10.85 20.48
N ALA A 199 12.75 10.41 20.21
CA ALA A 199 13.67 11.16 19.37
C ALA A 199 13.37 10.92 17.89
N PRO A 200 13.42 11.96 17.04
CA PRO A 200 13.16 11.82 15.61
C PRO A 200 14.24 10.95 14.97
N LYS A 201 13.81 9.99 14.16
CA LYS A 201 14.69 9.04 13.48
C LYS A 201 14.15 8.72 12.09
N VAL A 202 15.08 8.43 11.18
CA VAL A 202 14.78 8.09 9.79
C VAL A 202 15.34 6.71 9.50
N MET A 203 14.54 5.90 8.81
CA MET A 203 14.96 4.63 8.24
C MET A 203 14.86 4.73 6.72
N THR A 204 15.87 4.20 6.03
CA THR A 204 15.88 4.08 4.57
C THR A 204 15.78 2.61 4.20
N PHE A 205 14.96 2.29 3.20
CA PHE A 205 14.77 0.95 2.67
C PHE A 205 15.03 0.97 1.16
N ASP A 206 16.05 0.23 0.71
CA ASP A 206 16.39 0.12 -0.71
C ASP A 206 15.53 -0.96 -1.37
N THR A 207 14.66 -0.55 -2.28
CA THR A 207 13.74 -1.45 -3.00
C THR A 207 14.45 -2.37 -4.00
N SER A 208 15.69 -2.03 -4.40
CA SER A 208 16.48 -2.78 -5.38
C SER A 208 17.34 -3.90 -4.77
N ALA A 209 17.46 -3.94 -3.44
CA ALA A 209 18.25 -4.95 -2.76
C ALA A 209 17.65 -6.37 -2.87
N VAL A 210 16.35 -6.46 -3.19
CA VAL A 210 15.66 -7.75 -3.42
C VAL A 210 16.16 -8.37 -4.73
N GLY A 211 16.96 -9.43 -4.60
CA GLY A 211 17.65 -10.09 -5.73
C GLY A 211 19.10 -9.67 -5.92
N SER A 212 19.63 -8.74 -5.12
CA SER A 212 21.06 -8.44 -5.09
C SER A 212 21.88 -9.65 -4.63
N ILE A 213 23.13 -9.79 -5.09
CA ILE A 213 24.08 -10.81 -4.63
C ILE A 213 24.28 -10.75 -3.11
N GLU A 214 24.08 -9.57 -2.51
CA GLU A 214 24.17 -9.37 -1.06
C GLU A 214 22.95 -9.86 -0.29
N SER A 215 21.83 -10.16 -0.97
CA SER A 215 20.68 -10.83 -0.34
C SER A 215 21.00 -12.31 -0.09
N GLY A 216 20.40 -12.89 0.97
CA GLY A 216 20.62 -14.31 1.30
C GLY A 216 20.30 -15.26 0.14
N SER A 217 19.24 -14.99 -0.63
CA SER A 217 18.89 -15.75 -1.83
C SER A 217 19.84 -15.47 -3.01
N GLY A 218 20.27 -14.22 -3.20
CA GLY A 218 21.24 -13.85 -4.22
C GLY A 218 22.62 -14.49 -4.00
N PHE A 219 23.08 -14.58 -2.75
CA PHE A 219 24.30 -15.28 -2.39
C PHE A 219 24.23 -16.77 -2.72
N ILE A 220 23.11 -17.43 -2.40
CA ILE A 220 22.92 -18.87 -2.70
C ILE A 220 22.92 -19.10 -4.22
N ASN A 221 22.22 -18.24 -4.98
CA ASN A 221 22.23 -18.32 -6.44
C ASN A 221 23.63 -18.13 -7.03
N LEU A 222 24.40 -17.15 -6.54
CA LEU A 222 25.78 -16.96 -6.96
C LEU A 222 26.66 -18.17 -6.63
N ALA A 223 26.53 -18.71 -5.41
CA ALA A 223 27.27 -19.90 -4.99
C ALA A 223 26.94 -21.10 -5.90
N PHE A 224 25.68 -21.28 -6.26
CA PHE A 224 25.24 -22.33 -7.17
C PHE A 224 25.86 -22.19 -8.57
N ILE A 225 25.92 -20.96 -9.11
CA ILE A 225 26.56 -20.68 -10.41
C ILE A 225 28.06 -20.99 -10.36
N ILE A 226 28.76 -20.58 -9.29
CA ILE A 226 30.19 -20.83 -9.12
C ILE A 226 30.49 -22.34 -9.04
N ILE A 227 29.74 -23.08 -8.22
CA ILE A 227 29.92 -24.52 -8.07
C ILE A 227 29.63 -25.24 -9.40
N SER A 228 28.57 -24.83 -10.10
CA SER A 228 28.21 -25.40 -11.40
C SER A 228 29.31 -25.16 -12.45
N LEU A 229 29.89 -23.96 -12.48
CA LEU A 229 31.02 -23.62 -13.38
C LEU A 229 32.26 -24.47 -13.08
N ILE A 230 32.60 -24.70 -11.81
CA ILE A 230 33.72 -25.57 -11.42
C ILE A 230 33.48 -27.00 -11.91
N MET A 231 32.28 -27.54 -11.71
CA MET A 231 31.93 -28.88 -12.18
C MET A 231 32.01 -29.01 -13.70
N LEU A 232 31.57 -27.98 -14.42
CA LEU A 232 31.62 -27.93 -15.89
C LEU A 232 33.06 -27.88 -16.40
N ALA A 233 33.92 -27.10 -15.75
CA ALA A 233 35.36 -27.04 -16.06
C ALA A 233 36.04 -28.40 -15.83
N LEU A 234 35.76 -29.07 -14.72
CA LEU A 234 36.30 -30.40 -14.42
C LEU A 234 35.83 -31.47 -15.41
N MET A 235 34.57 -31.41 -15.85
CA MET A 235 34.08 -32.28 -16.92
C MET A 235 34.77 -32.01 -18.25
N ALA A 236 34.95 -30.73 -18.62
CA ALA A 236 35.65 -30.36 -19.84
C ALA A 236 37.10 -30.85 -19.85
N THR A 237 37.84 -30.69 -18.74
CA THR A 237 39.22 -31.19 -18.64
C THR A 237 39.27 -32.71 -18.72
N ASN A 238 38.34 -33.42 -18.05
CA ASN A 238 38.27 -34.87 -18.13
C ASN A 238 37.98 -35.38 -19.56
N ILE A 239 37.09 -34.72 -20.29
CA ILE A 239 36.80 -35.05 -21.69
C ILE A 239 38.03 -34.82 -22.57
N VAL A 240 38.71 -33.68 -22.40
CA VAL A 240 39.92 -33.36 -23.15
C VAL A 240 41.05 -34.36 -22.85
N GLU A 241 41.27 -34.74 -21.59
CA GLU A 241 42.24 -35.77 -21.22
C GLU A 241 41.90 -37.13 -21.84
N LYS A 242 40.62 -37.51 -21.84
CA LYS A 242 40.17 -38.78 -22.42
C LYS A 242 40.38 -38.82 -23.93
N LEU A 243 40.05 -37.74 -24.64
CA LEU A 243 40.31 -37.59 -26.07
C LEU A 243 41.81 -37.61 -26.37
N ARG A 244 42.64 -36.95 -25.54
CA ARG A 244 44.10 -36.96 -25.71
C ARG A 244 44.70 -38.36 -25.54
N LYS A 245 44.13 -39.18 -24.65
CA LYS A 245 44.54 -40.58 -24.45
C LYS A 245 44.09 -41.51 -25.57
N GLU A 246 43.00 -41.23 -26.27
CA GLU A 246 42.54 -42.05 -27.41
C GLU A 246 43.28 -41.73 -28.72
N ILE A 247 43.90 -40.55 -28.83
CA ILE A 247 44.61 -40.10 -30.04
C ILE A 247 46.13 -40.42 -29.98
N ALA A 248 46.66 -40.79 -28.81
CA ALA A 248 48.06 -41.19 -28.59
C ALA A 248 48.22 -42.71 -28.64
#